data_AF-A0A6B3G0G0-F1
#
_entry.id   AF-A0A6B3G0G0-F1
#
_cell.length_a   1.000
_cell.length_b   1.000
_cell.length_c   1.000
_cell.angle_alpha   90.00
_cell.angle_beta   90.00
_cell.angle_gamma   90.00
#
_symmetry.space_group_name_H-M   'P 1'
#
loop_
_entity.id
_entity.type
_entity.pdbx_description
1 polymer ?
#
loop_
_entity_poly.entity_id
_entity_poly.type
_entity_poly.pdbx_seq_one_letter_code
_entity_poly.pdbx_strand_id
1 'polypeptide(L)'
;MTTNVGLQIPAGLTFENWENTGRRLSGIVNSSSWWLGDWMIYGKDHYCDRYERGIRAVGLRYQTLRNYAWVSRRFVIERRRATLSFQHHAEVASLSLPEQDHWLDQCETHEWSTKQLRKAVRLAQENEIDGEDQGAEPTQRLAVPTDHMRRWHSAASHAGIDLDEWVVVTLDSAAEEILAG
;
A
#
# COMPACT_ATOMS: atom_id res chain seq x y z
N MET A 1 22.16 -20.44 16.69
CA MET A 1 22.39 -20.57 15.24
C MET A 1 21.08 -20.34 14.52
N THR A 2 21.05 -19.58 13.41
CA THR A 2 19.85 -19.39 12.58
C THR A 2 19.89 -20.31 11.36
N THR A 3 18.73 -20.82 10.95
CA THR A 3 18.50 -21.57 9.71
C THR A 3 17.28 -20.98 8.99
N ASN A 4 17.02 -21.42 7.76
CA ASN A 4 15.82 -21.01 7.02
C ASN A 4 14.49 -21.41 7.71
N VAL A 5 14.53 -22.34 8.68
CA VAL A 5 13.33 -22.90 9.32
C VAL A 5 13.31 -22.70 10.84
N GLY A 6 14.28 -21.99 11.42
CA GLY A 6 14.27 -21.77 12.86
C GLY A 6 15.53 -21.12 13.44
N LEU A 7 15.37 -20.66 14.68
CA LEU A 7 16.43 -20.13 15.53
C LEU A 7 16.71 -21.11 16.67
N GLN A 8 17.93 -21.62 16.73
CA GLN A 8 18.42 -22.40 17.87
C GLN A 8 18.93 -21.47 18.96
N ILE A 9 18.26 -21.51 20.12
CA ILE A 9 18.59 -20.73 21.31
C ILE A 9 19.54 -21.56 22.20
N PRO A 10 20.73 -21.04 22.58
CA PRO A 10 21.66 -21.77 23.43
C PRO A 10 21.13 -21.89 24.87
N ALA A 11 21.47 -23.00 25.53
CA ALA A 11 21.18 -23.17 26.95
C ALA A 11 21.92 -22.11 27.78
N GLY A 12 21.25 -21.54 28.79
CA GLY A 12 21.81 -20.50 29.64
C GLY A 12 21.77 -19.08 29.06
N LEU A 13 21.01 -18.84 27.98
CA LEU A 13 20.77 -17.48 27.48
C LEU A 13 20.10 -16.63 28.57
N THR A 14 20.70 -15.49 28.90
CA THR A 14 20.10 -14.55 29.85
C THR A 14 18.81 -13.94 29.30
N PHE A 15 17.90 -13.55 30.19
CA PHE A 15 16.65 -12.89 29.81
C PHE A 15 16.89 -11.64 28.95
N GLU A 16 17.86 -10.80 29.34
CA GLU A 16 18.21 -9.57 28.60
C GLU A 16 18.66 -9.88 27.16
N ASN A 17 19.48 -10.91 26.97
CA ASN A 17 19.92 -11.31 25.64
C ASN A 17 18.79 -11.93 24.82
N TRP A 18 17.91 -12.70 25.46
CA TRP A 18 16.71 -13.24 24.83
C TRP A 18 15.77 -12.12 24.35
N GLU A 19 15.51 -11.14 25.21
CA GLU A 19 14.66 -9.98 24.91
C GLU A 19 15.26 -9.12 23.79
N ASN A 20 16.56 -8.79 23.88
CA ASN A 20 17.27 -8.05 22.84
C ASN A 20 17.24 -8.77 21.49
N THR A 21 17.35 -10.10 21.50
CA THR A 21 17.24 -10.92 20.28
C THR A 21 15.83 -10.83 19.70
N GLY A 22 14.78 -10.95 20.53
CA GLY A 22 13.39 -10.77 20.11
C GLY A 22 13.12 -9.41 19.49
N ARG A 23 13.61 -8.32 20.12
CA ARG A 23 13.48 -6.95 19.59
C ARG A 23 14.15 -6.80 18.21
N ARG A 24 15.35 -7.35 18.03
CA ARG A 24 16.06 -7.32 16.73
C ARG A 24 15.32 -8.11 15.65
N LEU A 25 14.83 -9.31 15.96
CA LEU A 25 14.05 -10.12 15.02
C LEU A 25 12.78 -9.40 14.57
N SER A 26 12.04 -8.82 15.53
CA SER A 26 10.85 -8.01 15.22
C SER A 26 11.19 -6.84 14.31
N GLY A 27 12.29 -6.12 14.59
CA GLY A 27 12.78 -5.04 13.73
C GLY A 27 13.07 -5.48 12.29
N ILE A 28 13.74 -6.63 12.11
CA ILE A 28 14.03 -7.20 10.79
C ILE A 28 12.73 -7.55 10.06
N VAL A 29 11.80 -8.25 10.72
CA VAL A 29 10.53 -8.65 10.11
C VAL A 29 9.73 -7.43 9.68
N ASN A 30 9.58 -6.43 10.56
CA ASN A 30 8.86 -5.19 10.26
C ASN A 30 9.52 -4.38 9.15
N SER A 31 10.84 -4.36 9.07
CA SER A 31 11.60 -3.60 8.06
C SER A 31 11.67 -4.31 6.71
N SER A 32 11.61 -5.64 6.68
CA SER A 32 11.78 -6.44 5.47
C SER A 32 10.79 -6.09 4.36
N SER A 33 9.54 -5.76 4.73
CA SER A 33 8.52 -5.36 3.76
C SER A 33 8.86 -4.02 3.10
N TRP A 34 9.39 -3.06 3.86
CA TRP A 34 9.89 -1.80 3.32
C TRP A 34 11.06 -2.02 2.36
N TRP A 35 12.07 -2.80 2.78
CA TRP A 35 13.24 -3.09 1.95
C TRP A 35 12.88 -3.77 0.64
N LEU A 36 11.96 -4.73 0.66
CA LEU A 36 11.46 -5.40 -0.55
C LEU A 36 10.66 -4.44 -1.44
N GLY A 37 9.88 -3.54 -0.84
CA GLY A 37 9.17 -2.50 -1.58
C GLY A 37 10.13 -1.52 -2.28
N ASP A 38 11.16 -1.06 -1.57
CA ASP A 38 12.18 -0.14 -2.11
C ASP A 38 13.02 -0.81 -3.20
N TRP A 39 13.41 -2.06 -2.97
CA TRP A 39 14.09 -2.89 -3.97
C TRP A 39 13.24 -3.06 -5.24
N MET A 40 11.93 -3.29 -5.09
CA MET A 40 11.00 -3.39 -6.23
C MET A 40 10.83 -2.09 -6.99
N ILE A 41 10.83 -0.94 -6.30
CA ILE A 41 10.76 0.40 -6.93
C ILE A 41 12.04 0.62 -7.73
N TYR A 42 13.21 0.51 -7.08
CA TYR A 42 14.49 0.68 -7.73
C TYR A 42 14.66 -0.23 -8.95
N GLY A 43 14.30 -1.51 -8.80
CA GLY A 43 14.46 -2.48 -9.87
C GLY A 43 13.61 -2.18 -11.10
N LYS A 44 12.40 -1.63 -10.91
CA LYS A 44 11.51 -1.24 -12.02
C LYS A 44 12.15 -0.13 -12.85
N ASP A 45 12.76 0.85 -12.18
CA ASP A 45 13.30 2.04 -12.82
C ASP A 45 14.66 1.78 -13.50
N HIS A 46 15.43 0.78 -13.04
CA HIS A 46 16.81 0.56 -13.47
C HIS A 46 17.02 -0.68 -14.34
N TYR A 47 16.09 -1.64 -14.32
CA TYR A 47 16.32 -2.95 -14.96
C TYR A 47 15.13 -3.39 -15.83
N CYS A 48 14.91 -2.76 -16.99
CA CYS A 48 13.79 -3.05 -17.90
C CYS A 48 13.51 -4.56 -18.13
N ASP A 49 14.30 -5.21 -18.98
CA ASP A 49 14.15 -6.60 -19.41
C ASP A 49 14.52 -7.62 -18.32
N ARG A 50 15.33 -7.19 -17.34
CA ARG A 50 15.84 -8.04 -16.26
C ARG A 50 14.98 -7.99 -14.99
N TYR A 51 14.00 -7.10 -14.90
CA TYR A 51 13.14 -6.92 -13.73
C TYR A 51 12.39 -8.21 -13.37
N GLU A 52 11.71 -8.82 -14.34
CA GLU A 52 10.95 -10.06 -14.13
C GLU A 52 11.84 -11.22 -13.70
N ARG A 53 13.06 -11.28 -14.24
CA ARG A 53 14.06 -12.28 -13.83
C ARG A 53 14.47 -12.07 -12.38
N GLY A 54 14.70 -10.83 -11.95
CA GLY A 54 14.99 -10.50 -10.56
C GLY A 54 13.86 -10.90 -9.60
N ILE A 55 12.62 -10.58 -9.96
CA ILE A 55 11.43 -10.96 -9.19
C ILE A 55 11.32 -12.48 -9.01
N ARG A 56 11.49 -13.24 -10.11
CA ARG A 56 11.43 -14.71 -10.04
C ARG A 56 12.51 -15.29 -9.12
N ALA A 57 13.70 -14.69 -9.07
CA ALA A 57 14.80 -15.16 -8.24
C ALA A 57 14.57 -14.97 -6.72
N VAL A 58 13.79 -13.96 -6.32
CA VAL A 58 13.49 -13.71 -4.89
C VAL A 58 12.54 -14.76 -4.30
N GLY A 59 11.79 -15.49 -5.15
CA GLY A 59 10.95 -16.61 -4.70
C GLY A 59 9.69 -16.20 -3.91
N LEU A 60 9.37 -14.90 -3.87
CA LEU A 60 8.13 -14.38 -3.29
C LEU A 60 7.05 -14.23 -4.37
N ARG A 61 5.77 -14.30 -3.96
CA ARG A 61 4.65 -14.05 -4.87
C ARG A 61 4.71 -12.61 -5.39
N TYR A 62 4.59 -12.47 -6.71
CA TYR A 62 4.63 -11.15 -7.36
C TYR A 62 3.63 -10.15 -6.76
N GLN A 63 2.40 -10.58 -6.48
CA GLN A 63 1.38 -9.71 -5.90
C GLN A 63 1.79 -9.13 -4.53
N THR A 64 2.48 -9.92 -3.71
CA THR A 64 3.00 -9.47 -2.40
C THR A 64 4.06 -8.38 -2.60
N LEU A 65 5.02 -8.60 -3.50
CA LEU A 65 6.05 -7.63 -3.82
C LEU A 65 5.47 -6.35 -4.42
N ARG A 66 4.44 -6.47 -5.27
CA ARG A 66 3.76 -5.32 -5.87
C ARG A 66 3.02 -4.48 -4.81
N ASN A 67 2.38 -5.14 -3.83
CA ASN A 67 1.77 -4.47 -2.69
C ASN A 67 2.81 -3.72 -1.85
N TYR A 68 3.95 -4.35 -1.56
CA TYR A 68 5.04 -3.68 -0.82
C TYR A 68 5.55 -2.45 -1.56
N ALA A 69 5.80 -2.57 -2.86
CA ALA A 69 6.21 -1.44 -3.69
C ALA A 69 5.17 -0.31 -3.73
N TRP A 70 3.88 -0.64 -3.72
CA TRP A 70 2.82 0.37 -3.71
C TRP A 70 2.80 1.16 -2.40
N VAL A 71 2.86 0.51 -1.25
CA VAL A 71 2.93 1.21 0.06
C VAL A 71 4.23 2.00 0.17
N SER A 72 5.39 1.43 -0.22
CA SER A 72 6.67 2.14 -0.23
C SER A 72 6.68 3.41 -1.08
N ARG A 73 5.90 3.46 -2.18
CA ARG A 73 5.73 4.68 -2.99
C ARG A 73 4.85 5.73 -2.31
N ARG A 74 3.83 5.30 -1.55
CA ARG A 74 2.93 6.21 -0.81
C ARG A 74 3.61 6.82 0.40
N PHE A 75 4.55 6.10 1.01
CA PHE A 75 5.34 6.54 2.15
C PHE A 75 6.83 6.57 1.79
N VAL A 76 7.28 7.72 1.28
CA VAL A 76 8.71 8.04 1.18
C VAL A 76 9.38 7.91 2.55
N ILE A 77 10.70 7.74 2.58
CA ILE A 77 11.42 7.31 3.79
C ILE A 77 11.18 8.26 4.98
N GLU A 78 11.00 9.55 4.73
CA GLU A 78 10.74 10.60 5.71
C GLU A 78 9.35 10.50 6.35
N ARG A 79 8.39 9.86 5.67
CA ARG A 79 7.01 9.66 6.18
C ARG A 79 6.81 8.32 6.89
N ARG A 80 7.83 7.45 6.92
CA ARG A 80 7.74 6.13 7.57
C ARG A 80 7.96 6.28 9.07
N ARG A 81 6.95 5.94 9.86
CA ARG A 81 7.00 6.06 11.33
C ARG A 81 7.57 4.79 11.94
N ALA A 82 8.77 4.87 12.53
CA ALA A 82 9.50 3.71 13.05
C ALA A 82 8.80 3.00 14.22
N THR A 83 7.93 3.71 14.93
CA THR A 83 7.03 3.23 15.99
C THR A 83 5.89 2.36 15.45
N LEU A 84 5.54 2.51 14.17
CA LEU A 84 4.42 1.81 13.53
C LEU A 84 4.92 0.78 12.52
N SER A 85 4.28 -0.39 12.51
CA SER A 85 4.63 -1.43 11.54
C SER A 85 4.26 -1.04 10.11
N PHE A 86 4.89 -1.70 9.12
CA PHE A 86 4.52 -1.59 7.70
C PHE A 86 3.01 -1.77 7.47
N GLN A 87 2.37 -2.66 8.22
CA GLN A 87 0.95 -2.94 8.05
C GLN A 87 0.06 -1.76 8.46
N HIS A 88 0.42 -0.95 9.47
CA HIS A 88 -0.34 0.26 9.79
C HIS A 88 -0.39 1.21 8.60
N HIS A 89 0.77 1.44 7.97
CA HIS A 89 0.89 2.25 6.77
C HIS A 89 0.08 1.64 5.62
N ALA A 90 0.10 0.32 5.46
CA ALA A 90 -0.67 -0.37 4.42
C ALA A 90 -2.19 -0.19 4.58
N GLU A 91 -2.73 -0.13 5.80
CA GLU A 91 -4.17 0.09 6.02
C GLU A 91 -4.65 1.46 5.52
N VAL A 92 -3.79 2.48 5.58
CA VAL A 92 -4.15 3.85 5.23
C VAL A 92 -3.58 4.31 3.88
N ALA A 93 -2.77 3.48 3.22
CA ALA A 93 -2.04 3.85 2.00
C ALA A 93 -2.94 4.31 0.84
N SER A 94 -4.22 3.91 0.83
CA SER A 94 -5.20 4.33 -0.18
C SER A 94 -5.87 5.66 0.12
N LEU A 95 -5.79 6.16 1.36
CA LEU A 95 -6.40 7.43 1.79
C LEU A 95 -5.60 8.62 1.25
N SER A 96 -6.15 9.83 1.37
CA SER A 96 -5.42 11.06 1.06
C SER A 96 -4.25 11.29 2.01
N LEU A 97 -3.29 12.15 1.64
CA LEU A 97 -2.12 12.44 2.49
C LEU A 97 -2.52 12.95 3.89
N PRO A 98 -3.46 13.91 4.03
CA PRO A 98 -3.89 14.38 5.35
C PRO A 98 -4.53 13.27 6.19
N GLU A 99 -5.38 12.43 5.60
CA GLU A 99 -6.01 11.32 6.32
C GLU A 99 -4.98 10.27 6.76
N GLN A 100 -4.00 9.96 5.91
CA GLN A 100 -2.90 9.06 6.28
C GLN A 100 -2.19 9.57 7.53
N ASP A 101 -1.79 10.84 7.53
CA ASP A 101 -1.05 11.41 8.66
C ASP A 101 -1.92 11.46 9.92
N HIS A 102 -3.19 11.87 9.78
CA HIS A 102 -4.16 11.87 10.89
C HIS A 102 -4.28 10.48 11.54
N TRP A 103 -4.53 9.44 10.75
CA TRP A 103 -4.73 8.09 11.29
C TRP A 103 -3.46 7.49 11.89
N LEU A 104 -2.29 7.79 11.31
CA LEU A 104 -1.02 7.36 11.87
C LEU A 104 -0.71 8.11 13.19
N ASP A 105 -1.07 9.39 13.31
CA ASP A 105 -0.95 10.15 14.57
C ASP A 105 -1.82 9.53 15.68
N GLN A 106 -3.05 9.14 15.34
CA GLN A 106 -3.93 8.43 16.27
C GLN A 106 -3.33 7.08 16.70
N CYS A 107 -2.69 6.35 15.78
CA CYS A 107 -2.05 5.09 16.12
C CYS A 107 -0.87 5.25 17.09
N GLU A 108 -0.04 6.29 16.92
CA GLU A 108 1.06 6.57 17.85
C GLU A 108 0.55 7.07 19.20
N THR A 109 -0.48 7.93 19.19
CA THR A 109 -1.03 8.53 20.42
C THR A 109 -1.75 7.50 21.29
N HIS A 110 -2.48 6.59 20.67
CA HIS A 110 -3.32 5.61 21.37
C HIS A 110 -2.78 4.18 21.32
N GLU A 111 -1.58 3.99 20.79
CA GLU A 111 -0.92 2.69 20.62
C GLU A 111 -1.83 1.65 19.94
N TRP A 112 -2.56 2.08 18.91
CA TRP A 112 -3.52 1.21 18.26
C TRP A 112 -2.82 0.08 17.51
N SER A 113 -3.41 -1.11 17.60
CA SER A 113 -3.13 -2.20 16.67
C SER A 113 -3.72 -1.90 15.29
N THR A 114 -3.18 -2.56 14.26
CA THR A 114 -3.70 -2.52 12.88
C THR A 114 -5.19 -2.86 12.79
N LYS A 115 -5.69 -3.74 13.66
CA LYS A 115 -7.12 -4.10 13.73
C LYS A 115 -7.97 -2.93 14.25
N GLN A 116 -7.48 -2.21 15.26
CA GLN A 116 -8.17 -1.03 15.79
C GLN A 116 -8.16 0.10 14.76
N LEU A 117 -7.02 0.37 14.14
CA LEU A 117 -6.91 1.32 13.02
C LEU A 117 -7.92 1.00 11.91
N ARG A 118 -7.92 -0.24 11.41
CA ARG A 118 -8.85 -0.66 10.35
C ARG A 118 -10.32 -0.45 10.74
N LYS A 119 -10.67 -0.72 12.01
CA LYS A 119 -12.03 -0.49 12.51
C LYS A 119 -12.36 1.00 12.54
N ALA A 120 -11.44 1.84 13.02
CA ALA A 120 -11.65 3.28 13.14
C ALA A 120 -11.80 3.96 11.77
N VAL A 121 -10.95 3.61 10.80
CA VAL A 121 -11.03 4.11 9.41
C VAL A 121 -12.39 3.77 8.78
N ARG A 122 -12.88 2.53 8.97
CA ARG A 122 -14.18 2.12 8.44
C ARG A 122 -15.34 2.91 9.04
N LEU A 123 -15.34 3.09 10.37
CA LEU A 123 -16.39 3.84 11.05
C LEU A 123 -16.40 5.32 10.61
N ALA A 124 -15.23 5.91 10.38
CA ALA A 124 -15.15 7.29 9.86
C ALA A 124 -15.75 7.41 8.46
N GLN A 125 -15.42 6.46 7.57
CA GLN A 125 -15.99 6.44 6.21
C GLN A 125 -17.50 6.21 6.20
N GLU A 126 -18.02 5.35 7.10
CA GLU A 126 -19.46 5.15 7.26
C GLU A 126 -20.16 6.45 7.72
N ASN A 127 -19.56 7.16 8.69
CA ASN A 127 -20.10 8.43 9.18
C ASN A 127 -20.01 9.57 8.15
N GLU A 128 -19.00 9.57 7.27
CA GLU A 128 -18.90 10.52 6.16
C GLU A 128 -19.99 10.26 5.11
N ILE A 129 -20.24 8.99 4.77
CA ILE A 129 -21.33 8.61 3.85
C ILE A 129 -22.70 9.02 4.42
N ASP A 130 -22.91 8.85 5.73
CA ASP A 130 -24.15 9.26 6.40
C ASP A 130 -24.25 10.79 6.60
N GLY A 131 -23.12 11.53 6.54
CA GLY A 131 -23.03 12.97 6.77
C GLY A 131 -22.95 13.84 5.50
N GLU A 132 -22.56 13.27 4.35
CA GLU A 132 -22.41 13.95 3.06
C GLU A 132 -23.72 14.23 2.31
N ASP A 133 -24.88 13.87 2.87
CA ASP A 133 -26.22 14.18 2.31
C ASP A 133 -26.56 15.69 2.30
N GLN A 134 -25.60 16.60 2.57
CA GLN A 134 -25.86 18.05 2.66
C GLN A 134 -24.87 19.02 1.97
N GLY A 135 -24.03 18.60 1.00
CA GLY A 135 -23.53 19.60 0.03
C GLY A 135 -22.11 19.52 -0.53
N ALA A 136 -21.44 18.35 -0.54
CA ALA A 136 -20.35 18.12 -1.48
C ALA A 136 -20.94 17.54 -2.78
N GLU A 137 -20.48 17.95 -3.97
CA GLU A 137 -20.89 17.24 -5.19
C GLU A 137 -20.51 15.77 -5.04
N PRO A 138 -21.46 14.83 -5.20
CA PRO A 138 -21.24 13.45 -4.86
C PRO A 138 -20.19 12.84 -5.80
N THR A 139 -19.00 12.53 -5.28
CA THR A 139 -18.07 11.65 -5.98
C THR A 139 -18.67 10.25 -6.04
N GLN A 140 -19.35 9.95 -7.14
CA GLN A 140 -19.98 8.64 -7.33
C GLN A 140 -18.93 7.59 -7.68
N ARG A 141 -18.81 6.57 -6.83
CA ARG A 141 -17.95 5.41 -7.09
C ARG A 141 -18.66 4.41 -8.01
N LEU A 142 -18.13 4.20 -9.20
CA LEU A 142 -18.60 3.16 -10.11
C LEU A 142 -17.87 1.83 -9.84
N ALA A 143 -18.63 0.77 -9.57
CA ALA A 143 -18.08 -0.58 -9.50
C ALA A 143 -17.80 -1.10 -10.92
N VAL A 144 -16.52 -1.09 -11.32
CA VAL A 144 -16.09 -1.55 -12.64
C VAL A 144 -15.61 -3.00 -12.56
N PRO A 145 -16.16 -3.93 -13.36
CA PRO A 145 -15.68 -5.30 -13.41
C PRO A 145 -14.20 -5.37 -13.82
N THR A 146 -13.47 -6.34 -13.26
CA THR A 146 -12.02 -6.48 -13.43
C THR A 146 -11.55 -6.61 -14.88
N ASP A 147 -12.36 -7.21 -15.75
CA ASP A 147 -12.03 -7.34 -17.18
C ASP A 147 -12.13 -6.01 -17.92
N HIS A 148 -13.08 -5.14 -17.55
CA HIS A 148 -13.18 -3.79 -18.09
C HIS A 148 -12.00 -2.94 -17.60
N MET A 149 -11.68 -3.02 -16.32
CA MET A 149 -10.54 -2.31 -15.72
C MET A 149 -9.22 -2.65 -16.42
N ARG A 150 -9.00 -3.93 -16.74
CA ARG A 150 -7.79 -4.37 -17.46
C ARG A 150 -7.71 -3.79 -18.87
N ARG A 151 -8.84 -3.76 -19.59
CA ARG A 151 -8.92 -3.19 -20.94
C ARG A 151 -8.65 -1.69 -20.94
N TRP A 152 -9.26 -0.96 -20.03
CA TRP A 152 -9.06 0.50 -19.91
C TRP A 152 -7.63 0.82 -19.53
N HIS A 153 -7.03 0.07 -18.61
CA HIS A 153 -5.62 0.24 -18.25
C HIS A 153 -4.68 -0.01 -19.44
N SER A 154 -4.98 -1.00 -20.28
CA SER A 154 -4.23 -1.26 -21.50
C SER A 154 -4.41 -0.14 -22.54
N ALA A 155 -5.62 0.41 -22.68
CA ALA A 155 -5.91 1.51 -23.59
C ALA A 155 -5.22 2.83 -23.17
N ALA A 156 -5.29 3.18 -21.89
CA ALA A 156 -4.59 4.33 -21.32
C ALA A 156 -3.07 4.24 -21.54
N SER A 157 -2.50 3.05 -21.31
CA SER A 157 -1.07 2.80 -21.56
C SER A 157 -0.68 2.99 -23.04
N HIS A 158 -1.54 2.62 -23.99
CA HIS A 158 -1.29 2.86 -25.42
C HIS A 158 -1.45 4.33 -25.82
N ALA A 159 -2.36 5.05 -25.15
CA ALA A 159 -2.56 6.49 -25.32
C ALA A 159 -1.46 7.33 -24.65
N GLY A 160 -0.63 6.72 -23.79
CA GLY A 160 0.47 7.38 -23.10
C GLY A 160 0.05 8.30 -21.96
N ILE A 161 -1.18 8.14 -21.44
CA ILE A 161 -1.74 8.93 -20.35
C ILE A 161 -2.19 8.02 -19.19
N ASP A 162 -2.36 8.61 -18.01
CA ASP A 162 -2.80 7.86 -16.83
C ASP A 162 -4.26 7.41 -16.96
N LEU A 163 -4.62 6.33 -16.27
CA LEU A 163 -5.93 5.67 -16.41
C LEU A 163 -7.09 6.58 -16.01
N ASP A 164 -6.93 7.35 -14.94
CA ASP A 164 -7.92 8.30 -14.46
C ASP A 164 -8.16 9.43 -15.48
N GLU A 165 -7.10 10.02 -16.02
CA GLU A 165 -7.19 11.01 -17.10
C GLU A 165 -7.82 10.42 -18.37
N TRP A 166 -7.40 9.22 -18.76
CA TRP A 166 -7.93 8.53 -19.94
C TRP A 166 -9.43 8.26 -19.82
N VAL A 167 -9.90 7.85 -18.65
CA VAL A 167 -11.33 7.57 -18.40
C VAL A 167 -12.15 8.84 -18.54
N VAL A 168 -11.71 9.96 -17.97
CA VAL A 168 -12.44 11.24 -18.05
C VAL A 168 -12.53 11.72 -19.50
N VAL A 169 -11.39 11.83 -20.18
CA VAL A 169 -11.34 12.31 -21.58
C VAL A 169 -12.20 11.45 -22.51
N THR A 170 -12.14 10.13 -22.34
CA THR A 170 -12.88 9.19 -23.19
C THR A 170 -14.39 9.28 -22.95
N LEU A 171 -14.83 9.38 -21.69
CA LEU A 171 -16.26 9.49 -21.36
C LEU A 171 -16.84 10.85 -21.77
N ASP A 172 -16.09 11.93 -21.57
CA ASP A 172 -16.52 13.27 -21.97
C ASP A 172 -16.65 13.38 -23.49
N SER A 173 -15.66 12.88 -24.25
CA SER A 173 -15.72 12.88 -25.72
C SER A 173 -16.92 12.07 -26.24
N ALA A 174 -17.18 10.91 -25.64
CA ALA A 174 -18.33 10.08 -26.00
C ALA A 174 -19.66 10.75 -25.66
N ALA A 175 -19.73 11.47 -24.53
CA ALA A 175 -20.91 12.23 -24.16
C ALA A 175 -21.15 13.41 -25.10
N GLU A 176 -20.11 14.15 -25.46
CA GLU A 176 -20.18 15.28 -26.41
C GLU A 176 -20.65 14.83 -27.79
N GLU A 177 -20.12 13.73 -28.33
CA GLU A 177 -20.55 13.18 -29.62
C GLU A 177 -22.05 12.83 -29.64
N ILE A 178 -22.56 12.28 -28.53
CA ILE A 178 -23.97 11.89 -28.39
C ILE A 178 -24.87 13.12 -28.18
N LEU A 179 -24.42 14.12 -27.42
CA LEU A 179 -25.20 15.31 -27.12
C LEU A 179 -25.20 16.34 -28.26
N ALA A 180 -24.23 16.29 -29.18
CA ALA A 180 -24.13 17.15 -30.34
C ALA A 180 -24.92 16.65 -31.57
N GLY A 181 -25.46 15.42 -31.54
CA GLY A 181 -26.27 14.81 -32.60
C GLY A 181 -27.76 14.78 -32.29
#